data_AF-A0A5B7DHX5-F1
#
_entry.id   AF-A0A5B7DHX5-F1
#
_cell.length_a   1.000
_cell.length_b   1.000
_cell.length_c   1.000
_cell.angle_alpha   90.00
_cell.angle_beta   90.00
_cell.angle_gamma   90.00
#
_symmetry.space_group_name_H-M   'P 1'
#
loop_
_entity.id
_entity.type
_entity.pdbx_description
1 polymer ?
#
loop_
_entity_poly.entity_id
_entity_poly.type
_entity_poly.pdbx_seq_one_letter_code
_entity_poly.pdbx_strand_id
1 'polypeptide(L)'
;MKKQQNFVDFPMESLDLTKYTCFNNRYTKFDLYAVCNHYGTMDGGHYTAFCRSPINNKTWYKFDDHEVYEHCSVKTSAAYLLFYEATNTSMHINNLV
;
A
#
# COMPACT_ATOMS: atom_id res chain seq x y z
N MET A 1 23.68 -6.18 -12.67
CA MET A 1 22.37 -6.73 -12.26
C MET A 1 21.27 -5.85 -12.85
N LYS A 2 20.11 -6.37 -13.30
CA LYS A 2 19.06 -5.55 -13.95
C LYS A 2 17.83 -5.41 -13.04
N LYS A 3 17.40 -4.18 -12.78
CA LYS A 3 16.11 -3.88 -12.14
C LYS A 3 14.97 -4.01 -13.15
N GLN A 4 13.92 -4.75 -12.79
CA GLN A 4 12.68 -4.79 -13.58
C GLN A 4 11.88 -3.52 -13.30
N GLN A 5 11.45 -2.82 -14.36
CA GLN A 5 10.72 -1.54 -14.28
C GLN A 5 9.27 -1.68 -14.79
N ASN A 6 8.74 -2.90 -14.72
CA ASN A 6 7.40 -3.19 -15.20
C ASN A 6 6.37 -2.48 -14.33
N PHE A 7 5.34 -1.93 -14.95
CA PHE A 7 4.17 -1.46 -14.21
C PHE A 7 3.39 -2.67 -13.66
N VAL A 8 3.20 -2.70 -12.35
CA VAL A 8 2.33 -3.67 -11.68
C VAL A 8 1.08 -2.91 -11.25
N ASP A 9 -0.07 -3.34 -11.75
CA ASP A 9 -1.34 -2.82 -11.25
C ASP A 9 -1.68 -3.52 -9.93
N PHE A 10 -1.91 -2.72 -8.88
CA PHE A 10 -2.25 -3.21 -7.55
C PHE A 10 -3.48 -2.45 -7.01
N PRO A 11 -4.40 -3.14 -6.31
CA PRO A 11 -5.58 -2.51 -5.73
C PRO A 11 -5.19 -1.61 -4.55
N MET A 12 -5.69 -0.39 -4.51
CA MET A 12 -5.45 0.51 -3.38
C MET A 12 -6.36 0.23 -2.18
N GLU A 13 -7.51 -0.41 -2.42
CA GLU A 13 -8.50 -0.75 -1.41
C GLU A 13 -9.04 -2.16 -1.67
N SER A 14 -9.46 -2.84 -0.61
CA SER A 14 -10.15 -4.13 -0.65
C SER A 14 -9.42 -5.21 -1.46
N LEU A 15 -8.09 -5.29 -1.31
CA LEU A 15 -7.29 -6.41 -1.83
C LEU A 15 -7.75 -7.71 -1.17
N ASP A 16 -8.45 -8.56 -1.92
CA ASP A 16 -8.97 -9.84 -1.42
C ASP A 16 -7.97 -10.97 -1.68
N LEU A 17 -7.35 -11.45 -0.60
CA LEU A 17 -6.41 -12.57 -0.58
C LEU A 17 -7.06 -13.89 -0.15
N THR A 18 -8.39 -13.97 0.01
CA THR A 18 -9.10 -15.17 0.49
C THR A 18 -8.66 -16.44 -0.26
N LYS A 19 -8.53 -16.35 -1.59
CA LYS A 19 -8.11 -17.47 -2.46
C LYS A 19 -6.66 -17.95 -2.25
N TYR A 20 -5.84 -17.17 -1.56
CA TYR A 20 -4.43 -17.46 -1.27
C TYR A 20 -4.19 -17.81 0.20
N THR A 21 -5.24 -17.82 1.02
CA THR A 21 -5.17 -18.14 2.45
C THR A 21 -5.74 -19.52 2.74
N CYS A 22 -5.26 -20.16 3.81
CA CYS A 22 -5.88 -21.37 4.34
C CYS A 22 -7.26 -21.05 4.94
N PHE A 23 -8.09 -22.09 5.07
CA PHE A 23 -9.46 -21.97 5.56
C PHE A 23 -9.51 -21.25 6.93
N ASN A 24 -10.51 -20.37 7.10
CA ASN A 24 -10.81 -19.64 8.35
C ASN A 24 -9.84 -18.51 8.75
N ASN A 25 -9.13 -17.90 7.80
CA ASN A 25 -8.36 -16.68 8.08
C ASN A 25 -9.31 -15.48 8.29
N ARG A 26 -9.14 -14.76 9.40
CA ARG A 26 -9.92 -13.57 9.75
C ARG A 26 -9.47 -12.31 8.99
N TYR A 27 -8.26 -12.32 8.42
CA TYR A 27 -7.67 -11.20 7.72
C TYR A 27 -7.43 -11.58 6.26
N THR A 28 -8.44 -11.38 5.42
CA THR A 28 -8.35 -11.69 3.99
C THR A 28 -8.46 -10.46 3.10
N LYS A 29 -8.88 -9.31 3.65
CA LYS A 29 -9.03 -8.06 2.91
C LYS A 29 -8.11 -7.00 3.46
N PHE A 30 -7.49 -6.24 2.56
CA PHE A 30 -6.47 -5.26 2.90
C PHE A 30 -6.59 -3.98 2.09
N ASP A 31 -6.28 -2.86 2.74
CA ASP A 31 -6.15 -1.55 2.10
C ASP A 31 -4.69 -1.14 2.06
N LEU A 32 -4.27 -0.53 0.95
CA LEU A 32 -2.94 0.03 0.80
C LEU A 32 -2.85 1.32 1.61
N TYR A 33 -1.84 1.44 2.47
CA TYR A 33 -1.61 2.67 3.23
C TYR A 33 -0.24 3.30 2.98
N ALA A 34 0.72 2.55 2.43
CA ALA A 34 2.00 3.11 1.99
C ALA A 34 2.62 2.38 0.80
N VAL A 35 3.45 3.09 0.03
CA VAL A 35 4.27 2.56 -1.06
C VAL A 35 5.67 3.11 -0.91
N CYS A 36 6.68 2.23 -0.88
CA CYS A 36 8.06 2.62 -1.09
C CYS A 36 8.34 2.59 -2.58
N ASN A 37 8.74 3.73 -3.14
CA ASN A 37 9.10 3.87 -4.54
C ASN A 37 10.61 3.81 -4.68
N HIS A 38 11.09 3.23 -5.78
CA HIS A 38 12.50 3.26 -6.14
C HIS A 38 12.65 3.76 -7.58
N TYR A 39 13.53 4.73 -7.78
CA TYR A 39 13.91 5.29 -9.08
C TYR A 39 15.38 4.98 -9.35
N GLY A 40 15.75 4.63 -10.58
CA GLY A 40 17.13 4.28 -10.92
C GLY A 40 17.38 2.78 -11.03
N THR A 41 18.61 2.36 -10.76
CA THR A 41 19.16 1.02 -11.05
C THR A 41 19.48 0.24 -9.78
N MET A 42 20.01 -0.98 -9.91
CA MET A 42 20.45 -1.76 -8.75
C MET A 42 21.73 -1.20 -8.09
N ASP A 43 22.56 -0.50 -8.87
CA ASP A 43 23.86 0.02 -8.41
C ASP A 43 23.74 1.44 -7.82
N GLY A 44 22.56 2.03 -7.89
CA GLY A 44 22.28 3.37 -7.40
C GLY A 44 20.90 3.85 -7.84
N GLY A 45 20.24 4.59 -6.95
CA GLY A 45 18.89 5.07 -7.16
C GLY A 45 18.43 5.97 -6.02
N HIS A 46 17.16 6.38 -6.09
CA HIS A 46 16.52 7.23 -5.11
C HIS A 46 15.23 6.59 -4.60
N TYR A 47 15.00 6.67 -3.30
CA TYR A 47 13.82 6.11 -2.65
C TYR A 47 12.93 7.23 -2.14
N THR A 48 11.63 7.10 -2.39
CA THR A 48 10.61 7.99 -1.82
C THR A 48 9.47 7.17 -1.27
N ALA A 49 8.58 7.78 -0.48
CA ALA A 49 7.40 7.10 0.03
C ALA A 49 6.12 7.82 -0.36
N PHE A 50 5.10 7.07 -0.77
CA PHE A 50 3.72 7.53 -0.74
C PHE A 50 3.06 6.99 0.52
N CYS A 51 2.46 7.85 1.34
CA CYS A 51 1.72 7.43 2.53
C CYS A 51 0.33 8.05 2.55
N ARG A 52 -0.67 7.25 2.88
CA ARG A 52 -2.05 7.70 3.10
C ARG A 52 -2.15 8.37 4.47
N SER A 53 -2.79 9.54 4.52
CA SER A 53 -3.03 10.22 5.79
C SER A 53 -4.08 9.49 6.62
N PRO A 54 -3.79 9.18 7.90
CA PRO A 54 -4.75 8.53 8.79
C PRO A 54 -5.88 9.47 9.24
N ILE A 55 -5.76 10.78 9.01
CA ILE A 55 -6.75 11.78 9.47
C ILE A 55 -8.02 11.71 8.63
N ASN A 56 -7.89 11.53 7.32
CA ASN A 56 -9.03 11.51 6.40
C ASN A 56 -9.12 10.24 5.55
N ASN A 57 -8.13 9.33 5.64
CA ASN A 57 -8.02 8.08 4.88
C ASN A 57 -8.20 8.24 3.36
N LYS A 58 -7.97 9.45 2.83
CA LYS A 58 -8.23 9.79 1.42
C LYS A 58 -7.05 10.50 0.77
N THR A 59 -6.41 11.40 1.51
CA THR A 59 -5.28 12.18 0.99
C THR A 59 -3.99 11.37 1.10
N TRP A 60 -3.24 11.34 0.00
CA TRP A 60 -1.92 10.75 -0.05
C TRP A 60 -0.86 11.84 -0.07
N TYR A 61 0.28 11.56 0.53
CA TYR A 61 1.43 12.45 0.54
C TYR A 61 2.65 11.72 -0.02
N LYS A 62 3.45 12.44 -0.81
CA LYS A 62 4.79 12.00 -1.19
C LYS A 62 5.78 12.58 -0.18
N PHE A 63 6.62 11.71 0.36
CA PHE A 63 7.76 12.02 1.20
C PHE A 63 9.02 11.81 0.36
N ASP A 64 9.71 12.90 0.06
CA ASP A 64 10.93 12.95 -0.74
C ASP A 64 12.03 13.60 0.13
N ASP A 65 12.69 12.76 0.93
CA ASP A 65 13.61 13.17 1.99
C ASP A 65 12.99 14.19 2.96
N HIS A 66 13.27 15.48 2.76
CA HIS A 66 12.80 16.58 3.60
C HIS A 66 11.56 17.28 3.03
N GLU A 67 11.20 17.01 1.77
CA GLU A 67 10.03 17.58 1.10
C GLU A 67 8.82 16.69 1.27
N VAL A 68 7.69 17.28 1.69
CA VAL A 68 6.42 16.59 1.83
C VAL A 68 5.34 17.38 1.12
N TYR A 69 4.64 16.73 0.20
CA TYR A 69 3.55 17.34 -0.55
C TYR A 69 2.42 16.35 -0.82
N GLU A 70 1.22 16.89 -0.95
CA GLU A 70 0.05 16.10 -1.37
C GLU A 70 0.28 15.50 -2.76
N HIS A 71 -0.16 14.26 -2.93
CA HIS A 71 0.03 13.50 -4.16
C HIS A 71 -1.21 12.66 -4.47
N CYS A 72 -1.54 12.49 -5.74
CA CYS A 72 -2.73 11.75 -6.17
C CYS A 72 -2.42 10.48 -6.97
N SER A 73 -1.20 10.35 -7.51
CA SER A 73 -0.83 9.28 -8.45
C SER A 73 0.06 8.23 -7.79
N VAL A 74 -0.53 7.39 -6.94
CA VAL A 74 0.20 6.40 -6.12
C VAL A 74 0.66 5.19 -6.95
N LYS A 75 -0.13 4.76 -7.94
CA LYS A 75 0.18 3.58 -8.77
C LYS A 75 1.15 3.98 -9.89
N THR A 76 2.41 3.59 -9.75
CA THR A 76 3.48 3.89 -10.72
C THR A 76 4.39 2.68 -10.92
N SER A 77 5.18 2.68 -12.00
CA SER A 77 6.24 1.67 -12.20
C SER A 77 7.41 1.80 -11.22
N ALA A 78 7.45 2.87 -10.41
CA ALA A 78 8.45 3.04 -9.36
C ALA A 78 8.07 2.27 -8.08
N ALA A 79 6.83 1.81 -7.94
CA ALA A 79 6.37 1.05 -6.78
C ALA A 79 7.26 -0.19 -6.58
N TYR A 80 7.88 -0.29 -5.40
CA TYR A 80 8.86 -1.32 -5.08
C TYR A 80 8.41 -2.18 -3.88
N LEU A 81 7.99 -1.55 -2.79
CA LEU A 81 7.36 -2.24 -1.66
C LEU A 81 5.96 -1.67 -1.42
N LEU A 82 4.98 -2.55 -1.26
CA LEU A 82 3.59 -2.20 -0.99
C LEU A 82 3.26 -2.56 0.45
N PHE A 83 2.71 -1.60 1.20
CA PHE A 83 2.31 -1.79 2.59
C PHE A 83 0.80 -1.76 2.70
N TYR A 84 0.27 -2.90 3.13
CA TYR A 84 -1.16 -3.14 3.27
C TYR A 84 -1.51 -3.33 4.74
N GLU A 85 -2.64 -2.76 5.16
CA GLU A 85 -3.24 -2.98 6.47
C GLU A 85 -4.51 -3.81 6.30
N ALA A 86 -4.74 -4.76 7.20
CA ALA A 86 -5.95 -5.56 7.14
C ALA A 86 -7.16 -4.66 7.41
N THR A 87 -8.13 -4.65 6.52
CA THR A 87 -9.42 -4.04 6.81
C THR A 87 -10.06 -4.90 7.89
N ASN A 88 -10.28 -4.35 9.09
CA ASN A 88 -11.07 -5.06 10.09
C ASN A 88 -12.44 -5.34 9.45
N THR A 89 -12.67 -6.60 9.06
CA THR A 89 -14.04 -7.10 8.93
C THR A 89 -14.58 -6.94 10.32
N SER A 90 -15.56 -6.04 10.46
CA SER A 90 -16.28 -5.78 11.69
C SER A 90 -16.36 -7.09 12.47
N MET A 91 -15.67 -7.16 13.62
CA MET A 91 -16.11 -8.15 14.60
C MET A 91 -17.61 -7.86 14.73
N HIS A 92 -18.45 -8.83 14.39
CA HIS A 92 -19.81 -8.85 14.88
C HIS A 92 -19.66 -8.78 16.41
N ILE A 93 -19.63 -7.57 16.95
CA ILE A 93 -19.93 -7.31 18.34
C ILE A 93 -21.42 -7.59 18.41
N ASN A 94 -21.76 -8.87 18.55
CA ASN A 94 -23.02 -9.25 19.14
C ASN A 94 -22.97 -8.68 20.55
N ASN A 95 -23.47 -7.46 20.72
CA ASN A 95 -23.86 -6.95 22.02
C ASN A 95 -24.95 -7.87 22.55
N LEU A 96 -24.54 -8.89 23.29
CA LEU A 96 -25.40 -9.57 24.24
C LEU A 96 -25.57 -8.61 25.43
N VAL A 97 -26.63 -7.82 25.37
CA VAL A 97 -27.35 -7.32 26.55
C VAL A 97 -28.81 -7.71 26.37
#